data_AF-G0ECZ1-F1
#
_entry.id   AF-G0ECZ1-F1
#
_cell.length_a   1.000
_cell.length_b   1.000
_cell.length_c   1.000
_cell.angle_alpha   90.00
_cell.angle_beta   90.00
_cell.angle_gamma   90.00
#
_symmetry.space_group_name_H-M   'P 1'
#
loop_
_entity.id
_entity.type
_entity.pdbx_description
1 polymer ?
#
loop_
_entity_poly.entity_id
_entity_poly.type
_entity_poly.pdbx_seq_one_letter_code
_entity_poly.pdbx_strand_id
1 'polypeptide(L)' 'MREYVTVKVSRRTLEQLENLKKVFNARSIDDVIQRLLREYRSRLLESLMGVDAGRVSEFREEDRFDSR' A
#
# COMPACT_ATOMS: atom_id res chain seq x y z
N MET A 1 1.48 -3.51 -21.85
CA MET A 1 0.65 -4.73 -21.78
C MET A 1 0.47 -5.07 -20.31
N ARG A 2 -0.74 -5.40 -19.83
CA ARG A 2 -0.89 -5.92 -18.46
C ARG A 2 -0.38 -7.36 -18.45
N GLU A 3 0.60 -7.63 -17.61
CA GLU A 3 1.11 -8.97 -17.37
C GLU A 3 0.27 -9.64 -16.28
N TYR A 4 -0.06 -10.92 -16.44
CA TYR A 4 -0.90 -11.66 -15.51
C TYR A 4 -0.10 -12.79 -14.88
N VAL A 5 -0.26 -12.94 -13.57
CA VAL A 5 0.39 -13.99 -12.77
C VAL A 5 -0.67 -14.76 -12.01
N THR A 6 -0.51 -16.07 -11.89
CA THR A 6 -1.38 -16.91 -11.07
C THR A 6 -0.76 -17.15 -9.72
N VAL A 7 -1.48 -16.84 -8.65
CA VAL A 7 -1.06 -17.09 -7.26
C VAL A 7 -2.03 -18.08 -6.64
N LYS A 8 -1.50 -19.17 -6.07
CA LYS A 8 -2.31 -20.13 -5.33
C LYS A 8 -2.48 -19.64 -3.90
N VAL A 9 -3.72 -19.67 -3.41
CA VAL A 9 -4.09 -19.28 -2.04
C VAL A 9 -4.99 -20.33 -1.42
N SER A 10 -5.17 -20.28 -0.10
CA SER A 10 -6.16 -21.13 0.57
C SER A 10 -7.59 -20.74 0.17
N ARG A 11 -8.55 -21.68 0.26
CA ARG A 11 -9.97 -21.37 0.02
C ARG A 11 -10.48 -20.27 0.94
N ARG A 12 -10.09 -20.34 2.22
CA ARG A 12 -10.43 -19.33 3.22
C ARG A 12 -9.94 -17.93 2.83
N THR A 13 -8.73 -17.83 2.30
CA THR A 13 -8.18 -16.54 1.81
C THR A 13 -9.00 -16.00 0.65
N LEU A 14 -9.40 -16.84 -0.30
CA LEU A 14 -10.26 -16.43 -1.41
C LEU A 14 -11.63 -15.94 -0.91
N GLU A 15 -12.26 -16.63 0.03
CA GLU A 15 -13.53 -16.21 0.63
C GLU A 15 -13.41 -14.84 1.32
N GLN A 16 -12.30 -14.59 2.03
CA GLN A 16 -12.04 -13.28 2.63
C GLN A 16 -11.89 -12.19 1.56
N LEU A 17 -11.16 -12.47 0.48
CA LEU A 17 -10.98 -11.51 -0.62
C LEU A 17 -12.30 -11.21 -1.35
N GLU A 18 -13.16 -12.21 -1.56
CA GLU A 18 -14.50 -12.02 -2.15
C GLU A 18 -15.43 -11.20 -1.23
N ASN A 19 -15.36 -11.42 0.09
CA ASN A 19 -16.10 -10.58 1.04
C ASN A 19 -15.61 -9.14 1.02
N LEU A 20 -14.28 -8.94 1.01
CA LEU A 20 -13.69 -7.60 0.91
C LEU A 20 -14.02 -6.93 -0.43
N LYS A 21 -14.14 -7.69 -1.53
CA LYS A 21 -14.57 -7.16 -2.82
C LYS A 21 -15.94 -6.50 -2.72
N LYS A 22 -16.89 -7.12 -2.00
CA LYS A 22 -18.23 -6.55 -1.75
C LYS A 22 -18.15 -5.30 -0.87
N VAL A 23 -17.41 -5.37 0.23
CA VAL A 23 -17.24 -4.25 1.18
C VAL A 23 -16.60 -3.03 0.51
N PHE A 24 -15.60 -3.26 -0.35
CA PHE A 24 -14.89 -2.21 -1.05
C PHE A 24 -15.58 -1.75 -2.34
N ASN A 25 -16.67 -2.41 -2.74
CA ASN A 25 -17.30 -2.25 -4.06
C ASN A 25 -16.28 -2.33 -5.21
N ALA A 26 -15.35 -3.28 -5.12
CA ALA A 26 -14.25 -3.44 -6.06
C ALA A 26 -14.66 -4.28 -7.27
N ARG A 27 -14.06 -4.00 -8.44
CA ARG A 27 -14.44 -4.69 -9.69
C ARG A 27 -13.83 -6.07 -9.80
N SER A 28 -12.67 -6.31 -9.18
CA SER A 28 -11.94 -7.57 -9.24
C SER A 28 -11.23 -7.90 -7.92
N ILE A 29 -10.75 -9.13 -7.78
CA ILE A 29 -9.88 -9.53 -6.67
C ILE A 29 -8.53 -8.81 -6.73
N ASP A 30 -8.01 -8.53 -7.93
CA ASP A 30 -6.79 -7.74 -8.11
C ASP A 30 -6.96 -6.32 -7.55
N ASP A 31 -8.11 -5.67 -7.80
CA ASP A 31 -8.41 -4.35 -7.22
C ASP A 31 -8.39 -4.36 -5.68
N VAL A 32 -8.91 -5.44 -5.07
CA VAL A 32 -8.87 -5.66 -3.61
C VAL A 32 -7.44 -5.83 -3.12
N ILE A 33 -6.65 -6.70 -3.77
CA ILE A 33 -5.24 -6.94 -3.41
C ILE A 33 -4.45 -5.64 -3.50
N GLN A 34 -4.59 -4.90 -4.60
CA GLN A 34 -3.89 -3.63 -4.80
C GLN A 34 -4.28 -2.59 -3.73
N ARG A 35 -5.55 -2.56 -3.33
CA ARG A 35 -6.00 -1.67 -2.24
C ARG A 35 -5.39 -2.07 -0.90
N LEU A 36 -5.41 -3.35 -0.53
CA LEU A 36 -4.81 -3.85 0.71
C LEU A 36 -3.31 -3.59 0.76
N LEU A 37 -2.60 -3.76 -0.36
CA LEU A 37 -1.17 -3.45 -0.45
C LEU A 37 -0.88 -1.97 -0.23
N ARG A 38 -1.71 -1.07 -0.79
CA ARG A 38 -1.59 0.38 -0.55
C ARG A 38 -1.84 0.71 0.92
N GLU A 39 -2.92 0.21 1.50
CA GLU A 39 -3.27 0.44 2.90
C GLU A 39 -2.18 -0.08 3.85
N TYR A 40 -1.62 -1.26 3.57
CA TYR A 40 -0.49 -1.81 4.33
C TYR A 40 0.75 -0.91 4.24
N ARG A 41 1.10 -0.42 3.04
CA ARG A 41 2.24 0.49 2.86
C ARG A 41 2.04 1.80 3.62
N SER A 42 0.84 2.39 3.55
CA SER A 42 0.53 3.62 4.28
C SER A 42 0.66 3.42 5.79
N ARG A 43 0.07 2.35 6.35
CA ARG A 43 0.19 2.04 7.78
C ARG A 43 1.61 1.73 8.21
N LEU A 44 2.38 1.05 7.36
CA LEU A 44 3.79 0.79 7.63
C LEU A 44 4.58 2.10 7.72
N LEU A 45 4.37 3.02 6.79
CA LEU A 45 4.99 4.36 6.83
C LEU A 45 4.58 5.14 8.08
N GLU A 46 3.29 5.15 8.43
CA GLU A 46 2.79 5.77 9.67
C GLU A 46 3.48 5.18 10.91
N SER A 47 3.64 3.85 10.96
CA SER A 47 4.28 3.18 12.09
C SER A 47 5.78 3.48 12.21
N LEU A 48 6.45 3.75 11.09
CA LEU A 48 7.87 4.07 11.05
C LEU A 48 8.14 5.56 11.31
N MET A 49 7.23 6.45 10.91
CA MET A 49 7.42 7.90 11.01
C MET A 49 7.15 8.49 12.39
N GLY A 50 6.46 7.77 13.29
CA GLY A 50 6.29 8.18 14.69
C GLY A 50 5.86 9.65 14.86
N VAL A 51 6.63 10.43 15.64
CA VAL A 51 6.37 11.86 15.97
C VAL A 51 6.56 12.79 14.76
N ASP A 52 7.20 12.33 13.69
CA ASP A 52 7.48 13.09 12.47
C ASP A 52 6.49 12.81 11.33
N ALA A 53 5.42 12.05 11.60
CA ALA A 53 4.30 11.89 10.67
C ALA A 53 3.70 13.27 10.34
N GLY A 54 3.91 13.74 9.11
CA GLY A 54 3.47 15.06 8.62
C GLY A 54 4.50 16.19 8.74
N ARG A 55 5.71 15.94 9.27
CA ARG A 55 6.81 16.92 9.33
C ARG A 55 7.88 16.73 8.27
N VAL A 56 7.88 15.58 7.60
CA VAL A 56 8.82 15.28 6.53
C VAL A 56 8.35 15.94 5.23
N SER A 57 9.06 16.98 4.80
CA SER A 57 8.93 17.61 3.49
C SER A 57 9.88 16.99 2.48
N GLU A 58 9.68 17.30 1.20
CA GLU A 58 10.65 17.00 0.15
C GLU A 58 12.03 17.55 0.53
N PHE A 59 13.07 16.71 0.42
CA PHE A 59 14.45 17.11 0.68
C PHE A 59 14.94 17.99 -0.46
N ARG A 60 15.30 19.25 -0.15
CA ARG A 60 15.75 20.24 -1.11
C ARG A 60 17.27 20.40 -1.07
N GLU A 61 17.81 21.05 -2.09
CA GLU A 61 19.23 21.34 -2.20
C GLU A 61 19.75 22.18 -1.00
N GLU A 62 18.89 23.05 -0.49
CA GLU A 62 19.09 23.87 0.71
C GLU A 62 19.13 23.07 2.03
N ASP A 63 18.58 21.86 2.06
CA ASP A 63 18.66 20.95 3.22
C ASP A 63 19.98 20.16 3.28
N ARG A 64 20.84 20.33 2.25
CA ARG A 64 22.17 19.71 2.22
C ARG A 64 23.10 20.47 3.16
N PHE A 65 23.59 19.79 4.19
CA PHE A 65 24.62 20.31 5.10
C PHE A 65 25.98 20.59 4.43
N ASP A 66 26.14 20.26 3.15
CA ASP A 66 27.36 20.50 2.40
C ASP A 66 27.19 21.75 1.50
N SER A 67 27.35 22.91 2.12
CA SER A 67 27.76 24.12 1.41
C SER A 67 29.28 24.11 1.30
N ARG A 68 29.85 23.26 0.43
CA ARG A 68 31.25 23.35 -0.02
C ARG A 68 31.53 22.56 -1.30
#